data_AF-A0A7M2C9P2-F1
#
_entry.id   AF-A0A7M2C9P2-F1
#
_cell.length_a   1.000
_cell.length_b   1.000
_cell.length_c   1.000
_cell.angle_alpha   90.00
_cell.angle_beta   90.00
_cell.angle_gamma   90.00
#
_symmetry.space_group_name_H-M   'P 1'
#
loop_
_entity.id
_entity.type
_entity.pdbx_description
1 polymer ?
#
loop_
_entity_poly.entity_id
_entity_poly.type
_entity_poly.pdbx_seq_one_letter_code
_entity_poly.pdbx_strand_id
1 'polypeptide(L)'
;MALPDITLTPADPVVDEVLTPNAAAAYLRTTRPNIAKVLAAGYLTDLSMSSLAPLRTADFVSAGGHLPLIQTAPAEQSTDGWRKWWGDAPALSNEDWLNAQRGDWTGAGADRIEKAGYLLVGLGGLITGVTKVIRAVPSGSPRKARFELELLGRLTGDLKSFAKSFPETSTDEDQLFAFTLVGKRYEPRAGGSVMWL
;
A
#
# COMPACT_ATOMS: atom_id res chain seq x y z
N MET A 1 29.14 -39.96 -24.47
CA MET A 1 28.80 -39.78 -23.04
C MET A 1 27.29 -39.68 -22.94
N ALA A 2 26.63 -40.61 -22.25
CA ALA A 2 25.18 -40.56 -22.03
C ALA A 2 24.90 -39.69 -20.79
N LEU A 3 23.91 -38.80 -20.90
CA LEU A 3 23.43 -38.01 -19.76
C LEU A 3 22.79 -38.95 -18.73
N PRO A 4 22.96 -38.71 -17.42
CA PRO A 4 22.34 -39.53 -16.40
C PRO A 4 20.81 -39.34 -16.41
N ASP A 5 20.09 -40.42 -16.13
CA ASP A 5 18.65 -40.38 -15.91
C ASP A 5 18.36 -39.65 -14.59
N ILE A 6 17.64 -38.54 -14.68
CA ILE A 6 17.17 -37.77 -13.52
C ILE A 6 15.71 -38.12 -13.29
N THR A 7 15.43 -38.86 -12.22
CA THR A 7 14.06 -39.09 -11.75
C THR A 7 13.65 -37.94 -10.83
N LEU A 8 12.71 -37.12 -11.28
CA LEU A 8 12.11 -36.08 -10.45
C LEU A 8 10.92 -36.68 -9.71
N THR A 9 11.05 -36.88 -8.40
CA THR A 9 9.91 -37.20 -7.54
C THR A 9 9.17 -35.91 -7.22
N PRO A 10 7.88 -35.77 -7.58
CA PRO A 10 7.10 -34.61 -7.17
C PRO A 10 7.05 -34.56 -5.65
N ALA A 11 7.27 -33.39 -5.06
CA ALA A 11 7.01 -33.19 -3.65
C ALA A 11 5.51 -33.41 -3.37
N ASP A 12 5.19 -33.94 -2.20
CA ASP A 12 3.81 -34.04 -1.75
C ASP A 12 3.14 -32.65 -1.79
N PRO A 13 1.85 -32.59 -2.17
CA PRO A 13 1.14 -31.32 -2.23
C PRO A 13 1.11 -30.68 -0.83
N VAL A 14 1.67 -29.49 -0.70
CA VAL A 14 1.53 -28.67 0.50
C VAL A 14 0.08 -28.23 0.59
N VAL A 15 -0.64 -28.69 1.61
CA VAL A 15 -2.00 -28.22 1.90
C VAL A 15 -1.90 -26.83 2.50
N ASP A 16 -2.25 -25.83 1.70
CA ASP A 16 -2.31 -24.44 2.16
C ASP A 16 -3.63 -24.20 2.88
N GLU A 17 -3.57 -24.04 4.21
CA GLU A 17 -4.76 -23.87 5.04
C GLU A 17 -5.42 -22.50 4.79
N VAL A 18 -6.70 -22.52 4.42
CA VAL A 18 -7.52 -21.32 4.25
C VAL A 18 -8.13 -20.91 5.59
N LEU A 19 -7.75 -19.74 6.10
CA LEU A 19 -8.22 -19.24 7.38
C LEU A 19 -9.59 -18.58 7.26
N THR A 20 -10.39 -18.68 8.32
CA THR A 20 -11.57 -17.82 8.48
C THR A 20 -11.15 -16.35 8.65
N PRO A 21 -12.03 -15.38 8.37
CA PRO A 21 -11.71 -13.96 8.58
C PRO A 21 -11.25 -13.61 10.01
N ASN A 22 -11.78 -14.29 11.03
CA ASN A 22 -11.36 -14.11 12.42
C ASN A 22 -9.96 -14.69 12.68
N ALA A 23 -9.70 -15.89 12.17
CA ALA A 23 -8.39 -16.53 12.29
C ALA A 23 -7.31 -15.74 11.55
N ALA A 24 -7.61 -15.21 10.35
CA ALA A 24 -6.70 -14.34 9.61
C ALA A 24 -6.39 -13.04 10.38
N ALA A 25 -7.41 -12.43 11.01
CA ALA A 25 -7.24 -11.24 11.85
C ALA A 25 -6.33 -11.51 13.06
N ALA A 26 -6.55 -12.63 13.76
CA ALA A 26 -5.70 -13.06 14.86
C ALA A 26 -4.27 -13.37 14.39
N TYR A 27 -4.13 -14.10 13.27
CA TYR A 27 -2.85 -14.47 12.68
C TYR A 27 -2.01 -13.23 12.36
N LEU A 28 -2.61 -12.24 11.71
CA LEU A 28 -1.94 -10.99 11.33
C LEU A 28 -1.84 -9.97 12.48
N ARG A 29 -2.49 -10.20 13.61
CA ARG A 29 -2.63 -9.23 14.72
C ARG A 29 -3.18 -7.88 14.23
N THR A 30 -4.28 -7.94 13.50
CA THR A 30 -4.99 -6.77 12.97
C THR A 30 -6.50 -6.98 13.09
N THR A 31 -7.30 -6.05 12.58
CA THR A 31 -8.76 -6.14 12.60
C THR A 31 -9.30 -6.74 11.31
N ARG A 32 -10.49 -7.37 11.37
CA ARG A 32 -11.15 -7.92 10.17
C ARG A 32 -11.38 -6.86 9.08
N PRO A 33 -11.81 -5.62 9.38
CA PRO A 33 -11.98 -4.60 8.35
C PRO A 33 -10.69 -4.28 7.59
N ASN A 34 -9.55 -4.30 8.27
CA ASN A 34 -8.26 -4.06 7.63
C ASN A 34 -7.93 -5.17 6.61
N ILE A 35 -8.15 -6.43 6.97
CA ILE A 35 -7.95 -7.56 6.05
C ILE A 35 -8.93 -7.49 4.89
N ALA A 36 -10.20 -7.19 5.16
CA ALA A 36 -11.23 -7.06 4.12
C ALA A 36 -10.85 -5.99 3.09
N LYS A 37 -10.25 -4.87 3.52
CA LYS A 37 -9.75 -3.83 2.60
C LYS A 37 -8.62 -4.36 1.71
N VAL A 38 -7.61 -5.00 2.28
CA VAL A 38 -6.46 -5.51 1.53
C VAL A 38 -6.89 -6.60 0.53
N LEU A 39 -7.81 -7.47 0.93
CA LEU A 39 -8.41 -8.49 0.06
C LEU A 39 -9.26 -7.86 -1.06
N ALA A 40 -10.15 -6.93 -0.73
CA ALA A 40 -11.01 -6.28 -1.72
C ALA A 40 -10.22 -5.44 -2.73
N ALA A 41 -9.09 -4.86 -2.33
CA ALA A 41 -8.20 -4.15 -3.24
C ALA A 41 -7.37 -5.09 -4.13
N GLY A 42 -7.32 -6.39 -3.84
CA GLY A 42 -6.54 -7.37 -4.60
C GLY A 42 -5.06 -7.47 -4.20
N TYR A 43 -4.67 -6.93 -3.05
CA TYR A 43 -3.33 -7.14 -2.49
C TYR A 43 -3.18 -8.51 -1.81
N LEU A 44 -4.28 -9.11 -1.40
CA LEU A 44 -4.37 -10.52 -1.03
C LEU A 44 -5.24 -11.24 -2.06
N THR A 45 -4.84 -12.44 -2.46
CA THR A 45 -5.62 -13.29 -3.36
C THR A 45 -6.75 -13.98 -2.61
N ASP A 46 -6.44 -14.48 -1.41
CA ASP A 46 -7.35 -15.18 -0.50
C ASP A 46 -6.85 -15.08 0.95
N LEU A 47 -7.49 -15.82 1.86
CA LEU A 47 -7.10 -15.92 3.27
C LEU A 47 -6.29 -17.18 3.58
N SER A 48 -5.61 -17.75 2.58
CA SER A 48 -4.68 -18.85 2.81
C SER A 48 -3.46 -18.40 3.61
N MET A 49 -2.87 -19.32 4.36
CA MET A 49 -1.64 -19.07 5.11
C MET A 49 -0.52 -18.55 4.19
N SER A 50 -0.38 -19.08 2.98
CA SER A 50 0.66 -18.62 2.04
C SER A 50 0.41 -17.20 1.51
N SER A 51 -0.85 -16.82 1.25
CA SER A 51 -1.21 -15.44 0.88
C SER A 51 -0.96 -14.45 2.02
N LEU A 52 -1.20 -14.87 3.27
CA LEU A 52 -1.05 -14.02 4.45
C LEU A 52 0.40 -13.94 4.97
N ALA A 53 1.25 -14.92 4.66
CA ALA A 53 2.61 -15.03 5.18
C ALA A 53 3.49 -13.79 4.92
N PRO A 54 3.52 -13.18 3.72
CA PRO A 54 4.32 -11.97 3.48
C PRO A 54 3.91 -10.81 4.38
N LEU A 55 2.61 -10.66 4.65
CA LEU A 55 2.11 -9.64 5.58
C LEU A 55 2.42 -10.00 7.03
N ARG A 56 2.44 -11.30 7.37
CA ARG A 56 2.75 -11.73 8.74
C ARG A 56 4.19 -11.39 9.13
N THR A 57 5.12 -11.51 8.18
CA THR A 57 6.57 -11.34 8.38
C THR A 57 7.09 -9.95 8.05
N ALA A 58 6.30 -9.11 7.38
CA ALA A 58 6.67 -7.73 7.09
C ALA A 58 6.88 -6.91 8.37
N ASP A 59 7.96 -6.12 8.40
CA ASP A 59 8.28 -5.25 9.53
C ASP A 59 7.24 -4.15 9.72
N PHE A 60 7.08 -3.72 10.98
CA PHE A 60 6.27 -2.55 11.33
C PHE A 60 7.11 -1.27 11.28
N VAL A 61 6.54 -0.24 10.67
CA VAL A 61 7.11 1.11 10.59
C VAL A 61 6.40 2.00 11.61
N SER A 62 7.21 2.66 12.44
CA SER A 62 6.84 3.87 13.17
C SER A 62 7.92 4.92 12.90
N ALA A 63 7.51 6.18 12.80
CA ALA A 63 8.36 7.32 12.50
C ALA A 63 8.19 8.47 13.50
N GLY A 64 7.73 8.18 14.72
CA GLY A 64 7.67 9.15 15.83
C GLY A 64 6.75 10.36 15.57
N GLY A 65 5.81 10.26 14.65
CA GLY A 65 4.93 11.34 14.22
C GLY A 65 5.51 12.23 13.10
N HIS A 66 6.57 11.79 12.41
CA HIS A 66 7.25 12.59 11.39
C HIS A 66 6.81 12.29 9.96
N LEU A 67 6.30 11.09 9.68
CA LEU A 67 5.89 10.70 8.33
C LEU A 67 4.37 10.69 8.18
N PRO A 68 3.79 11.51 7.29
CA PRO A 68 2.37 11.45 7.02
C PRO A 68 2.03 10.26 6.13
N LEU A 69 0.91 9.60 6.43
CA LEU A 69 0.36 8.49 5.67
C LEU A 69 -1.12 8.74 5.39
N ILE A 70 -1.54 8.62 4.13
CA ILE A 70 -2.95 8.57 3.75
C ILE A 70 -3.45 7.14 3.94
N GLN A 71 -4.53 6.99 4.71
CA GLN A 71 -5.27 5.75 4.86
C GLN A 71 -6.34 5.66 3.79
N THR A 72 -6.11 4.81 2.78
CA THR A 72 -6.98 4.66 1.62
C THR A 72 -8.08 3.59 1.85
N ALA A 73 -8.91 3.43 0.83
CA ALA A 73 -9.88 2.36 0.66
C ALA A 73 -9.56 1.59 -0.64
N PRO A 74 -10.18 0.42 -0.87
CA PRO A 74 -10.07 -0.27 -2.16
C PRO A 74 -10.43 0.65 -3.33
N ALA A 75 -9.77 0.46 -4.46
CA ALA A 75 -9.99 1.30 -5.64
C ALA A 75 -11.41 1.16 -6.19
N GLU A 76 -12.02 2.29 -6.51
CA GLU A 76 -13.36 2.39 -7.08
C GLU A 76 -13.41 3.53 -8.11
N GLN A 77 -14.34 3.44 -9.06
CA GLN A 77 -14.48 4.48 -10.08
C GLN A 77 -14.91 5.79 -9.42
N SER A 78 -14.19 6.87 -9.74
CA SER A 78 -14.46 8.20 -9.19
C SER A 78 -15.60 8.88 -9.92
N THR A 79 -16.41 9.62 -9.17
CA THR A 79 -17.49 10.49 -9.67
C THR A 79 -17.11 11.97 -9.68
N ASP A 80 -15.89 12.31 -9.25
CA ASP A 80 -15.44 13.68 -9.04
C ASP A 80 -15.14 14.44 -10.36
N GLY A 81 -15.14 13.76 -11.50
CA GLY A 81 -15.00 14.35 -12.84
C GLY A 81 -13.56 14.74 -13.26
N TRP A 82 -12.58 14.70 -12.35
CA TRP A 82 -11.19 15.09 -12.64
C TRP A 82 -10.17 13.95 -12.44
N ARG A 83 -10.54 12.88 -11.73
CA ARG A 83 -9.77 11.63 -11.61
C ARG A 83 -10.66 10.45 -11.95
N LYS A 84 -10.05 9.41 -12.52
CA LYS A 84 -10.75 8.19 -12.94
C LYS A 84 -11.06 7.24 -11.78
N TRP A 85 -10.17 7.20 -10.79
CA TRP A 85 -10.27 6.32 -9.63
C TRP A 85 -10.12 7.11 -8.33
N TRP A 86 -10.76 6.63 -7.28
CA TRP A 86 -10.35 6.89 -5.90
C TRP A 86 -9.89 5.59 -5.26
N GLY A 87 -9.20 5.68 -4.13
CA GLY A 87 -8.72 4.49 -3.41
C GLY A 87 -7.45 3.89 -4.01
N ASP A 88 -7.24 2.60 -3.74
CA ASP A 88 -5.97 1.92 -3.94
C ASP A 88 -6.17 0.46 -4.40
N ALA A 89 -5.41 0.05 -5.41
CA ALA A 89 -5.33 -1.31 -5.90
C ALA A 89 -4.02 -1.53 -6.69
N PRO A 90 -3.42 -2.74 -6.64
CA PRO A 90 -2.20 -3.06 -7.37
C PRO A 90 -2.41 -3.03 -8.89
N ALA A 91 -3.61 -3.39 -9.36
CA ALA A 91 -3.95 -3.50 -10.78
C ALA A 91 -4.07 -2.16 -11.52
N LEU A 92 -4.15 -1.02 -10.82
CA LEU A 92 -4.13 0.29 -11.46
C LEU A 92 -2.79 0.52 -12.17
N SER A 93 -2.77 1.36 -13.22
CA SER A 93 -1.49 1.85 -13.76
C SER A 93 -0.83 2.79 -12.73
N ASN A 94 0.47 3.04 -12.86
CA ASN A 94 1.16 4.00 -11.98
C ASN A 94 0.54 5.40 -12.04
N GLU A 95 0.11 5.82 -13.23
CA GLU A 95 -0.57 7.10 -13.44
C GLU A 95 -1.96 7.14 -12.80
N ASP A 96 -2.80 6.12 -13.04
CA ASP A 96 -4.14 6.03 -12.46
C ASP A 96 -4.06 5.96 -10.91
N TRP A 97 -3.10 5.20 -10.39
CA TRP A 97 -2.83 5.09 -8.97
C TRP A 97 -2.40 6.43 -8.37
N LEU A 98 -1.41 7.10 -8.96
CA LEU A 98 -0.91 8.38 -8.48
C LEU A 98 -2.00 9.45 -8.51
N ASN A 99 -2.79 9.51 -9.59
CA ASN A 99 -3.91 10.44 -9.71
C ASN A 99 -5.02 10.17 -8.68
N ALA A 100 -5.26 8.91 -8.31
CA ALA A 100 -6.17 8.59 -7.21
C ALA A 100 -5.69 9.17 -5.87
N GLN A 101 -4.37 9.17 -5.63
CA GLN A 101 -3.76 9.67 -4.39
C GLN A 101 -3.66 11.20 -4.31
N ARG A 102 -3.80 11.90 -5.43
CA ARG A 102 -3.89 13.37 -5.48
C ARG A 102 -5.26 13.91 -5.01
N GLY A 103 -6.07 13.10 -4.33
CA GLY A 103 -7.41 13.43 -3.84
C GLY A 103 -7.48 14.53 -2.77
N ASP A 104 -8.71 14.86 -2.35
CA ASP A 104 -8.96 15.79 -1.26
C ASP A 104 -9.03 15.05 0.08
N TRP A 105 -7.94 15.10 0.85
CA TRP A 105 -7.77 14.34 2.09
C TRP A 105 -8.15 15.15 3.33
N THR A 106 -9.02 14.58 4.17
CA THR A 106 -9.45 15.17 5.45
C THR A 106 -8.42 14.94 6.55
N GLY A 107 -8.28 15.93 7.43
CA GLY A 107 -7.30 15.87 8.53
C GLY A 107 -5.85 16.11 8.08
N ALA A 108 -5.66 16.49 6.82
CA ALA A 108 -4.37 16.86 6.26
C ALA A 108 -4.02 18.31 6.63
N GLY A 109 -3.02 18.50 7.48
CA GLY A 109 -2.37 19.81 7.65
C GLY A 109 -1.43 20.05 6.48
N ALA A 110 -1.91 20.75 5.43
CA ALA A 110 -1.20 20.93 4.15
C ALA A 110 0.26 21.36 4.35
N ASP A 111 0.50 22.44 5.10
CA ASP A 111 1.83 22.97 5.38
C ASP A 111 2.75 21.96 6.07
N ARG A 112 2.20 21.13 6.97
CA ARG A 112 2.97 20.12 7.70
C ARG A 112 3.38 18.96 6.79
N ILE A 113 2.49 18.55 5.88
CA ILE A 113 2.76 17.48 4.91
C ILE A 113 3.76 17.96 3.86
N GLU A 114 3.62 19.18 3.37
CA GLU A 114 4.57 19.80 2.44
C GLU A 114 5.96 19.91 3.08
N LYS A 115 6.04 20.32 4.36
CA LYS A 115 7.31 20.33 5.11
C LYS A 115 7.93 18.95 5.29
N ALA A 116 7.13 17.89 5.39
CA ALA A 116 7.63 16.53 5.50
C ALA A 116 8.25 16.03 4.17
N GLY A 117 7.88 16.61 3.03
CA GLY A 117 8.42 16.30 1.71
C GLY A 117 7.97 14.96 1.12
N TYR A 118 7.37 14.09 1.93
CA TYR A 118 6.90 12.76 1.53
C TYR A 118 5.49 12.51 2.03
N LEU A 119 4.76 11.67 1.30
CA LEU A 119 3.43 11.20 1.68
C LEU A 119 3.32 9.71 1.38
N LEU A 120 3.13 8.93 2.44
CA LEU A 120 2.94 7.49 2.35
C LEU A 120 1.48 7.19 2.02
N VAL A 121 1.25 6.07 1.37
CA VAL A 121 -0.08 5.58 1.02
C VAL A 121 -0.23 4.21 1.64
N GLY A 122 -1.30 4.02 2.40
CA GLY A 122 -1.51 2.78 3.12
C GLY A 122 -2.95 2.31 3.13
N LEU A 123 -3.11 0.99 3.08
CA LEU A 123 -4.39 0.33 3.06
C LEU A 123 -4.39 -0.81 4.10
N GLY A 124 -5.32 -0.78 5.05
CA GLY A 124 -5.49 -1.88 6.01
C GLY A 124 -4.24 -2.25 6.83
N GLY A 125 -3.34 -1.29 7.09
CA GLY A 125 -2.10 -1.53 7.84
C GLY A 125 -0.91 -1.98 6.98
N LEU A 126 -1.02 -1.88 5.66
CA LEU A 126 0.04 -2.11 4.69
C LEU A 126 0.41 -0.79 4.00
N ILE A 127 1.70 -0.44 3.94
CA ILE A 127 2.19 0.67 3.12
C ILE A 127 2.26 0.19 1.67
N THR A 128 1.34 0.68 0.84
CA THR A 128 1.19 0.25 -0.56
C THR A 128 1.99 1.10 -1.51
N GLY A 129 2.30 2.34 -1.14
CA GLY A 129 3.16 3.22 -1.93
C GLY A 129 3.74 4.39 -1.16
N VAL A 130 4.73 5.02 -1.79
CA VAL A 130 5.46 6.19 -1.29
C VAL A 130 5.50 7.23 -2.40
N THR A 131 5.15 8.46 -2.03
CA THR A 131 5.16 9.60 -2.94
C THR A 131 5.99 10.74 -2.36
N LYS A 132 6.57 11.54 -3.24
CA LYS A 132 7.17 12.84 -2.91
C LYS A 132 6.10 13.91 -3.05
N VAL A 133 6.05 14.81 -2.08
CA VAL A 133 5.15 15.96 -2.11
C VAL A 133 5.86 17.09 -2.84
N ILE A 134 5.33 17.47 -4.00
CA ILE A 134 5.86 18.59 -4.78
C ILE A 134 5.37 19.91 -4.20
N ARG A 135 4.06 19.99 -3.92
CA ARG A 135 3.41 21.13 -3.25
C ARG A 135 1.98 20.79 -2.82
N ALA A 136 1.45 21.55 -1.87
CA ALA A 136 0.01 21.60 -1.64
C ALA A 136 -0.69 22.39 -2.76
N VAL A 137 -1.92 21.99 -3.12
CA VAL A 137 -2.76 22.71 -4.08
C VAL A 137 -4.18 22.91 -3.50
N PRO A 138 -4.94 23.92 -3.96
CA PRO A 138 -6.28 24.19 -3.43
C PRO A 138 -7.24 23.01 -3.63
N SER A 139 -7.91 22.60 -2.55
CA SER A 139 -8.88 21.48 -2.52
C SER A 139 -10.36 21.91 -2.63
N GLY A 140 -10.61 23.22 -2.75
CA GLY A 140 -11.96 23.80 -2.67
C GLY A 140 -12.63 23.70 -1.30
N SER A 141 -11.97 23.10 -0.29
CA SER A 141 -12.48 22.96 1.07
C SER A 141 -11.39 23.25 2.10
N PRO A 142 -11.60 24.15 3.07
CA PRO A 142 -10.58 24.46 4.08
C PRO A 142 -10.27 23.29 5.03
N ARG A 143 -11.06 22.21 4.99
CA ARG A 143 -10.88 21.01 5.82
C ARG A 143 -10.16 19.86 5.10
N LYS A 144 -9.86 20.04 3.82
CA LYS A 144 -9.21 19.04 2.99
C LYS A 144 -7.94 19.60 2.40
N ALA A 145 -6.92 18.78 2.23
CA ALA A 145 -5.74 19.16 1.45
C ALA A 145 -5.62 18.29 0.21
N ARG A 146 -5.13 18.91 -0.86
CA ARG A 146 -4.79 18.28 -2.11
C ARG A 146 -3.30 18.50 -2.37
N PHE A 147 -2.64 17.55 -3.01
CA PHE A 147 -1.21 17.60 -3.24
C PHE A 147 -0.87 17.30 -4.69
N GLU A 148 0.12 18.00 -5.20
CA GLU A 148 0.87 17.54 -6.37
C GLU A 148 1.92 16.54 -5.89
N LEU A 149 1.90 15.35 -6.46
CA LEU A 149 2.68 14.20 -6.01
C LEU A 149 3.51 13.63 -7.15
N GLU A 150 4.70 13.14 -6.81
CA GLU A 150 5.52 12.26 -7.66
C GLU A 150 5.57 10.87 -7.05
N LEU A 151 5.43 9.82 -7.86
CA LEU A 151 5.53 8.43 -7.41
C LEU A 151 6.99 8.04 -7.23
N LEU A 152 7.36 7.59 -6.02
CA LEU A 152 8.71 7.05 -5.75
C LEU A 152 8.72 5.52 -5.81
N GLY A 153 7.66 4.89 -5.32
CA GLY A 153 7.47 3.45 -5.50
C GLY A 153 6.15 2.94 -4.94
N ARG A 154 5.68 1.80 -5.44
CA ARG A 154 4.46 1.14 -4.94
C ARG A 154 4.43 -0.36 -5.24
N LEU A 155 3.51 -1.05 -4.56
CA LEU A 155 3.10 -2.42 -4.91
C LEU A 155 2.23 -2.42 -6.16
N THR A 156 2.50 -3.34 -7.08
CA THR A 156 1.80 -3.52 -8.37
C THR A 156 1.22 -4.91 -8.56
N GLY A 157 1.39 -5.79 -7.58
CA GLY A 157 0.78 -7.12 -7.53
C GLY A 157 0.29 -7.47 -6.14
N ASP A 158 -0.19 -8.70 -6.00
CA ASP A 158 -0.47 -9.26 -4.69
C ASP A 158 0.80 -9.37 -3.82
N LEU A 159 0.60 -9.56 -2.53
CA LEU A 159 1.70 -9.64 -1.57
C LEU A 159 2.59 -10.89 -1.76
N LYS A 160 2.06 -11.94 -2.41
CA LYS A 160 2.79 -13.20 -2.64
C LYS A 160 3.80 -13.07 -3.77
N SER A 161 3.40 -12.42 -4.87
CA SER A 161 4.30 -12.05 -5.97
C SER A 161 5.27 -10.93 -5.58
N PHE A 162 4.87 -10.09 -4.61
CA PHE A 162 5.65 -8.94 -4.13
C PHE A 162 6.10 -8.00 -5.26
N ALA A 163 5.31 -7.93 -6.32
CA ALA A 163 5.59 -7.08 -7.47
C ALA A 163 5.56 -5.60 -7.05
N LYS A 164 6.60 -4.87 -7.43
CA LYS A 164 6.80 -3.45 -7.13
C LYS A 164 7.17 -2.69 -8.39
N SER A 165 6.92 -1.39 -8.36
CA SER A 165 7.39 -0.46 -9.38
C SER A 165 8.06 0.74 -8.70
N PHE A 166 9.21 1.15 -9.26
CA PHE A 166 10.00 2.33 -8.87
C PHE A 166 10.33 3.10 -10.14
N PRO A 167 9.76 4.30 -10.37
CA PRO A 167 10.06 5.10 -11.56
C PRO A 167 11.52 5.56 -11.62
N GLU A 168 12.11 5.60 -12.82
CA GLU A 168 13.52 5.99 -13.04
C GLU A 168 13.79 7.48 -12.78
N THR A 169 12.75 8.31 -12.63
CA THR A 169 12.89 9.77 -12.49
C THR A 169 13.32 10.24 -11.10
N SER A 170 13.35 9.34 -10.12
CA SER A 170 13.66 9.66 -8.72
C SER A 170 15.14 9.47 -8.38
N THR A 171 15.64 10.23 -7.41
CA THR A 171 17.03 10.11 -6.91
C THR A 171 17.28 8.78 -6.21
N ASP A 172 18.54 8.34 -6.12
CA ASP A 172 18.90 7.09 -5.41
C ASP A 172 18.42 7.08 -3.95
N GLU A 173 18.49 8.23 -3.27
CA GLU A 173 18.00 8.37 -1.89
C GLU A 173 16.47 8.21 -1.82
N ASP A 174 15.73 8.85 -2.74
CA ASP A 174 14.27 8.74 -2.82
C ASP A 174 13.83 7.30 -3.15
N GLN A 175 14.56 6.63 -4.06
CA GLN A 175 14.30 5.24 -4.41
C GLN A 175 14.58 4.30 -3.24
N LEU A 176 15.71 4.48 -2.54
CA LEU A 176 16.05 3.69 -1.36
C LEU A 176 15.01 3.89 -0.25
N PHE A 177 14.60 5.14 -0.01
CA PHE A 177 13.55 5.46 0.95
C PHE A 177 12.24 4.72 0.62
N ALA A 178 11.78 4.81 -0.64
CA ALA A 178 10.58 4.08 -1.07
C ALA A 178 10.76 2.56 -0.95
N PHE A 179 11.91 2.02 -1.34
CA PHE A 179 12.20 0.59 -1.28
C PHE A 179 12.12 0.04 0.15
N THR A 180 12.60 0.80 1.13
CA THR A 180 12.57 0.41 2.54
C THR A 180 11.16 0.37 3.14
N LEU A 181 10.21 1.12 2.58
CA LEU A 181 8.86 1.31 3.13
C LEU A 181 7.77 0.53 2.40
N VAL A 182 7.83 0.42 1.07
CA VAL A 182 6.79 -0.26 0.28
C VAL A 182 6.70 -1.74 0.67
N GLY A 183 5.50 -2.17 1.05
CA GLY A 183 5.23 -3.53 1.52
C GLY A 183 5.43 -3.73 3.02
N LYS A 184 5.85 -2.70 3.76
CA LYS A 184 5.94 -2.75 5.22
C LYS A 184 4.58 -2.48 5.86
N ARG A 185 4.50 -2.75 7.17
CA ARG A 185 3.28 -2.60 7.95
C ARG A 185 3.26 -1.31 8.76
N TYR A 186 2.07 -0.85 9.06
CA TYR A 186 1.83 0.18 10.06
C TYR A 186 0.63 -0.22 10.92
N GLU A 187 0.46 0.45 12.07
CA GLU A 187 -0.71 0.25 12.93
C GLU A 187 -1.80 1.28 12.57
N PRO A 188 -2.90 0.89 11.92
CA PRO A 188 -3.94 1.84 11.52
C PRO A 188 -4.63 2.41 12.75
N ARG A 189 -4.84 3.73 12.75
CA ARG A 189 -5.61 4.44 13.78
C ARG A 189 -6.90 4.99 13.17
N ALA A 190 -7.92 5.13 14.01
CA ALA A 190 -9.11 5.90 13.64
C ALA A 190 -8.85 7.39 13.88
N GLY A 191 -9.42 8.28 13.06
CA GLY A 191 -9.31 9.73 13.30
C GLY A 191 -9.20 10.63 12.07
N GLY A 192 -9.14 10.08 10.86
CA GLY A 192 -9.07 10.87 9.63
C GLY A 192 -8.62 10.04 8.44
N SER A 193 -8.49 10.66 7.28
CA SER A 193 -7.87 10.00 6.12
C SER A 193 -6.35 10.18 6.09
N VAL A 194 -5.78 11.08 6.89
CA VAL A 194 -4.33 11.18 7.12
C VAL A 194 -3.99 10.83 8.56
N MET A 195 -2.94 10.02 8.73
CA MET A 195 -2.30 9.73 10.01
C MET A 195 -0.80 10.08 9.97
N TRP A 196 -0.17 10.11 11.14
CA TRP A 196 1.26 10.37 11.28
C TRP A 196 1.90 9.16 11.97
N LEU A 197 2.84 8.50 11.28
CA LEU A 197 3.59 7.34 11.77
C LEU A 197 4.72 7.73 12.70
#